data_AF-A0AAW9REN5-F1
#
_entry.id   AF-A0AAW9REN5-F1
#
_cell.length_a   1.000
_cell.length_b   1.000
_cell.length_c   1.000
_cell.angle_alpha   90.00
_cell.angle_beta   90.00
_cell.angle_gamma   90.00
#
_symmetry.space_group_name_H-M   'P 1'
#
loop_
_entity.id
_entity.type
_entity.pdbx_description
1 polymer ?
#
loop_
_entity_poly.entity_id
_entity_poly.type
_entity_poly.pdbx_seq_one_letter_code
_entity_poly.pdbx_strand_id
1 'polypeptide(L)'
;MGKSFGASIDLAKLIDRRSFMLGMMTAFGECIAGEAKRCAFSPPFYPDDYFSLKTEAERIAGELGIELWLEENPEIDEEHRVMWWVMYKFPEVLDEYQALREQGCNPAYEFDRFRDLLSYGFAFGENAEAVRGRLREKTDTMETVTRVLFQPGDWPVPRSARRTDDA
;
A
#
# COMPACT_ATOMS: atom_id res chain seq x y z
N MET A 1 9.35 -5.04 46.11
CA MET A 1 8.98 -3.71 45.59
C MET A 1 10.18 -3.18 44.83
N GLY A 2 10.07 -3.00 43.51
CA GLY A 2 11.17 -2.61 42.63
C GLY A 2 10.74 -2.81 41.17
N LYS A 3 10.02 -1.84 40.63
CA LYS A 3 9.45 -1.86 39.28
C LYS A 3 10.59 -1.92 38.24
N SER A 4 10.55 -2.91 37.36
CA SER A 4 11.28 -2.88 36.10
C SER A 4 10.65 -1.79 35.22
N PHE A 5 11.33 -0.65 35.10
CA PHE A 5 11.04 0.35 34.07
C PHE A 5 11.90 0.03 32.84
N GLY A 6 11.50 -1.00 32.09
CA GLY A 6 11.87 -1.07 30.69
C GLY A 6 11.02 -0.06 29.95
N ALA A 7 11.53 1.15 29.71
CA ALA A 7 10.92 2.07 28.76
C ALA A 7 10.95 1.38 27.39
N SER A 8 9.84 0.77 26.99
CA SER A 8 9.66 0.29 25.62
C SER A 8 9.68 1.52 24.72
N ILE A 9 10.82 1.78 24.08
CA ILE A 9 10.91 2.77 23.02
C ILE A 9 9.92 2.34 21.94
N ASP A 10 8.96 3.19 21.62
CA ASP A 10 8.12 3.01 20.45
C ASP A 10 8.98 3.26 19.20
N LEU A 11 9.66 2.20 18.73
CA LEU A 11 10.60 2.23 17.61
C LEU A 11 10.00 2.91 16.36
N ALA A 12 8.69 2.84 16.18
CA ALA A 12 8.01 3.52 15.07
C ALA A 12 8.19 5.04 15.10
N LYS A 13 8.28 5.66 16.28
CA LYS A 13 8.51 7.11 16.44
C LYS A 13 9.93 7.54 16.09
N LEU A 14 10.86 6.58 15.96
CA LEU A 14 12.24 6.84 15.54
C LEU A 14 12.43 6.68 14.03
N ILE A 15 11.44 6.13 13.32
CA ILE A 15 11.49 5.94 11.88
C ILE A 15 10.95 7.20 11.22
N ASP A 16 11.76 7.83 10.36
CA ASP A 16 11.28 8.92 9.51
C ASP A 16 10.26 8.37 8.50
N ARG A 17 8.98 8.70 8.72
CA ARG A 17 7.86 8.15 7.96
C ARG A 17 7.98 8.45 6.46
N ARG A 18 8.44 9.65 6.10
CA ARG A 18 8.61 10.05 4.69
C ARG A 18 9.68 9.21 3.99
N SER A 19 10.85 9.07 4.61
CA SER A 19 11.94 8.23 4.09
C SER A 19 11.53 6.76 3.99
N PHE A 20 10.75 6.27 4.95
CA PHE A 20 10.19 4.93 4.90
C PHE A 20 9.25 4.75 3.70
N MET A 21 8.34 5.71 3.47
CA MET A 21 7.42 5.67 2.33
C MET A 21 8.15 5.69 0.99
N LEU A 22 9.08 6.63 0.81
CA LEU A 22 9.87 6.76 -0.41
C LEU A 22 10.77 5.53 -0.64
N GLY A 23 11.39 4.98 0.40
CA GLY A 23 12.19 3.76 0.30
C GLY A 23 11.37 2.54 -0.13
N MET A 24 10.15 2.39 0.39
CA MET A 24 9.22 1.34 -0.07
C MET A 24 8.80 1.55 -1.53
N MET A 25 8.53 2.78 -1.94
CA MET A 25 8.21 3.10 -3.33
C MET A 25 9.38 2.75 -4.26
N THR A 26 10.61 3.11 -3.91
CA THR A 26 11.81 2.73 -4.70
C THR A 26 11.91 1.21 -4.83
N ALA A 27 11.83 0.45 -3.72
CA ALA A 27 11.98 -1.00 -3.74
C ALA A 27 10.89 -1.70 -4.56
N PHE A 28 9.63 -1.27 -4.44
CA PHE A 28 8.55 -1.81 -5.26
C PHE A 28 8.61 -1.37 -6.71
N GLY A 29 9.02 -0.12 -6.96
CA GLY A 29 9.27 0.38 -8.30
C GLY A 29 10.33 -0.46 -9.02
N GLU A 30 11.44 -0.80 -8.36
CA GLU A 30 12.48 -1.67 -8.93
C GLU A 30 11.93 -3.06 -9.29
N CYS A 31 11.04 -3.62 -8.45
CA CYS A 31 10.37 -4.89 -8.74
C CYS A 31 9.46 -4.79 -9.99
N ILE A 32 8.80 -3.66 -10.21
CA ILE A 32 7.96 -3.42 -11.38
C ILE A 32 8.81 -3.19 -12.63
N ALA A 33 9.86 -2.35 -12.52
CA ALA A 33 10.77 -2.05 -13.62
C ALA A 33 11.46 -3.33 -14.14
N GLY A 34 11.88 -4.20 -13.21
CA GLY A 34 12.45 -5.52 -13.48
C GLY A 34 11.41 -6.63 -13.72
N GLU A 35 10.13 -6.29 -13.84
CA GLU A 35 9.02 -7.20 -14.21
C GLU A 35 8.79 -8.36 -13.24
N ALA A 36 9.37 -8.30 -12.05
CA ALA A 36 9.09 -9.24 -10.96
C ALA A 36 7.68 -9.02 -10.38
N LYS A 37 7.09 -7.83 -10.55
CA LYS A 37 5.71 -7.49 -10.21
C LYS A 37 5.02 -6.80 -11.39
N ARG A 38 3.73 -7.06 -11.57
CA ARG A 38 2.89 -6.35 -12.55
C ARG A 38 2.54 -4.93 -12.05
N CYS A 39 2.18 -4.84 -10.78
CA CYS A 39 1.77 -3.62 -10.09
C CYS A 39 2.25 -3.65 -8.64
N ALA A 40 2.37 -2.47 -8.03
CA ALA A 40 2.44 -2.31 -6.59
C ALA A 40 1.71 -1.03 -6.17
N PHE A 41 1.30 -0.98 -4.91
CA PHE A 41 0.89 0.28 -4.31
C PHE A 41 2.07 0.89 -3.57
N SER A 42 2.18 2.22 -3.60
CA SER A 42 2.94 2.90 -2.56
C SER A 42 2.35 2.54 -1.19
N PRO A 43 3.10 2.73 -0.10
CA PRO A 43 2.48 2.77 1.20
C PRO A 43 1.31 3.77 1.18
N PRO A 44 0.18 3.45 1.84
CA PRO A 44 -0.88 4.42 2.02
C PRO A 44 -0.37 5.61 2.84
N PHE A 45 -0.82 6.81 2.47
CA PHE A 45 -0.43 8.08 3.08
C PHE A 45 -1.63 9.01 3.25
N TYR A 46 -1.56 9.98 4.16
CA TYR A 46 -2.64 10.94 4.34
C TYR A 46 -2.61 12.02 3.24
N PRO A 47 -3.74 12.68 2.93
CA PRO A 47 -3.78 13.80 1.99
C PRO A 47 -2.70 14.87 2.22
N ASP A 48 -2.41 15.20 3.48
CA ASP A 48 -1.38 16.17 3.86
C ASP A 48 0.05 15.76 3.48
N ASP A 49 0.31 14.46 3.32
CA ASP A 49 1.62 13.95 2.89
C ASP A 49 1.86 14.15 1.39
N TYR A 50 0.80 14.37 0.60
CA TYR A 50 0.84 14.34 -0.87
C TYR A 50 1.92 15.23 -1.46
N PHE A 51 1.92 16.52 -1.13
CA PHE A 51 2.87 17.47 -1.69
C PHE A 51 4.31 17.17 -1.28
N SER A 52 4.50 16.57 -0.10
CA SER A 52 5.82 16.16 0.37
C SER A 52 6.36 14.93 -0.36
N LEU A 53 5.49 14.06 -0.87
CA LEU A 53 5.86 12.82 -1.55
C LEU A 53 5.95 12.98 -3.06
N LYS A 54 5.05 13.79 -3.66
CA LYS A 54 4.82 13.86 -5.11
C LYS A 54 6.12 14.00 -5.92
N THR A 55 6.95 15.00 -5.63
CA THR A 55 8.16 15.26 -6.41
C THR A 55 9.13 14.08 -6.41
N GLU A 56 9.33 13.45 -5.26
CA GLU A 56 10.23 12.30 -5.16
C GLU A 56 9.61 11.03 -5.76
N ALA A 57 8.29 10.85 -5.61
CA ALA A 57 7.56 9.78 -6.26
C ALA A 57 7.69 9.84 -7.79
N GLU A 58 7.45 11.02 -8.38
CA GLU A 58 7.59 11.28 -9.82
C GLU A 58 9.04 11.08 -10.29
N ARG A 59 10.03 11.51 -9.49
CA ARG A 59 11.45 11.26 -9.78
C ARG A 59 11.78 9.76 -9.80
N ILE A 60 11.37 9.03 -8.78
CA ILE A 60 11.55 7.57 -8.69
C ILE A 60 10.92 6.88 -9.89
N ALA A 61 9.69 7.26 -10.25
CA ALA A 61 8.98 6.69 -11.40
C ALA A 61 9.73 6.95 -12.72
N GLY A 62 10.18 8.17 -12.94
CA GLY A 62 10.97 8.54 -14.12
C GLY A 62 12.31 7.82 -14.20
N GLU A 63 13.03 7.65 -13.09
CA GLU A 63 14.30 6.91 -13.04
C GLU A 63 14.14 5.42 -13.35
N LEU A 64 13.01 4.83 -12.94
CA LEU A 64 12.72 3.41 -13.10
C LEU A 64 11.96 3.08 -14.39
N GLY A 65 11.51 4.09 -15.14
CA GLY A 65 10.70 3.91 -16.35
C GLY A 65 9.34 3.27 -16.06
N ILE A 66 8.70 3.69 -14.96
CA ILE A 66 7.35 3.27 -14.56
C ILE A 66 6.44 4.48 -14.47
N GLU A 67 5.14 4.24 -14.41
CA GLU A 67 4.08 5.24 -14.30
C GLU A 67 3.42 5.20 -12.92
N LEU A 68 2.80 6.33 -12.55
CA LEU A 68 2.05 6.50 -11.31
C LEU A 68 0.63 6.97 -11.59
N TRP A 69 -0.34 6.37 -10.90
CA TRP A 69 -1.71 6.88 -10.85
C TRP A 69 -2.13 7.10 -9.39
N LEU A 70 -2.67 8.28 -9.08
CA LEU A 70 -3.09 8.62 -7.71
C LEU A 70 -4.47 8.02 -7.43
N GLU A 71 -4.55 7.16 -6.43
CA GLU A 71 -5.82 6.78 -5.83
C GLU A 71 -6.16 7.75 -4.70
N GLU A 72 -7.17 8.59 -4.92
CA GLU A 72 -7.63 9.57 -3.94
C GLU A 72 -8.65 9.00 -2.92
N ASN A 73 -9.26 7.84 -3.22
CA ASN A 73 -10.28 7.18 -2.39
C ASN A 73 -11.40 8.12 -1.88
N PRO A 74 -12.16 8.77 -2.78
CA PRO A 74 -13.22 9.70 -2.37
C PRO A 74 -14.36 9.04 -1.59
N GLU A 75 -14.55 7.73 -1.70
CA GLU A 75 -15.55 6.97 -0.94
C GLU A 75 -15.17 6.72 0.52
N ILE A 76 -13.91 6.98 0.90
CA ILE A 76 -13.48 6.99 2.29
C ILE A 76 -13.82 8.37 2.87
N ASP A 77 -14.45 8.35 4.05
CA ASP A 77 -14.80 9.55 4.80
C ASP A 77 -13.57 10.45 4.96
N GLU A 78 -13.74 11.76 4.77
CA GLU A 78 -12.64 12.72 4.68
C GLU A 78 -11.71 12.68 5.90
N GLU A 79 -12.26 12.48 7.10
CA GLU A 79 -11.51 12.36 8.35
C GLU A 79 -10.58 11.14 8.39
N HIS A 80 -10.90 10.08 7.65
CA HIS A 80 -10.15 8.83 7.60
C HIS A 80 -9.48 8.59 6.25
N ARG A 81 -9.52 9.59 5.34
CA ARG A 81 -9.08 9.42 3.96
C ARG A 81 -7.59 9.15 3.92
N VAL A 82 -7.25 8.13 3.14
CA VAL A 82 -5.89 7.74 2.81
C VAL A 82 -5.78 7.64 1.31
N MET A 83 -4.60 7.95 0.77
CA MET A 83 -4.30 7.88 -0.65
C MET A 83 -3.13 6.93 -0.88
N TRP A 84 -2.97 6.46 -2.10
CA TRP A 84 -1.76 5.74 -2.52
C TRP A 84 -1.52 5.93 -4.00
N TRP A 85 -0.28 5.74 -4.42
CA TRP A 85 0.06 5.62 -5.82
C TRP A 85 -0.11 4.17 -6.27
N VAL A 86 -0.84 3.95 -7.35
CA VAL A 86 -0.76 2.74 -8.15
C VAL A 86 0.46 2.88 -9.05
N MET A 87 1.45 2.01 -8.83
CA MET A 87 2.72 2.00 -9.55
C MET A 87 2.69 0.85 -10.57
N TYR A 88 2.91 1.16 -11.85
CA TYR A 88 2.78 0.18 -12.93
C TYR A 88 3.72 0.51 -14.11
N LYS A 89 4.03 -0.49 -14.93
CA LYS A 89 4.87 -0.31 -16.14
C LYS A 89 4.04 -0.30 -17.43
N PHE A 90 3.01 -1.15 -17.48
CA PHE A 90 2.20 -1.37 -18.67
C PHE A 90 0.78 -0.83 -18.45
N PRO A 91 0.23 0.01 -19.36
CA PRO A 91 -1.07 0.66 -19.18
C PRO A 91 -2.24 -0.30 -18.90
N GLU A 92 -2.24 -1.49 -19.51
CA GLU A 92 -3.29 -2.49 -19.30
C GLU A 92 -3.41 -2.95 -17.84
N VAL A 93 -2.33 -2.81 -17.05
CA VAL A 93 -2.35 -3.11 -15.62
C VAL A 93 -3.15 -2.06 -14.85
N LEU A 94 -3.08 -0.80 -15.26
CA LEU A 94 -3.93 0.26 -14.69
C LEU A 94 -5.39 0.05 -15.10
N ASP A 95 -5.66 -0.35 -16.34
CA ASP A 95 -7.02 -0.65 -16.81
C ASP A 95 -7.66 -1.77 -15.96
N GLU A 96 -6.92 -2.84 -15.67
CA GLU A 96 -7.38 -3.92 -14.78
C GLU A 96 -7.66 -3.43 -13.36
N TYR A 97 -6.81 -2.55 -12.82
CA TYR A 97 -7.03 -1.93 -11.52
C TYR A 97 -8.32 -1.08 -11.52
N GLN A 98 -8.49 -0.22 -12.52
CA GLN A 98 -9.65 0.67 -12.66
C GLN A 98 -10.94 -0.13 -12.84
N ALA A 99 -10.91 -1.23 -13.62
CA ALA A 99 -12.06 -2.11 -13.78
C ALA A 99 -12.53 -2.74 -12.45
N LEU A 100 -11.61 -3.04 -11.51
CA LEU A 100 -11.97 -3.48 -10.16
C LEU A 100 -12.58 -2.35 -9.34
N ARG A 101 -12.06 -1.12 -9.47
CA ARG A 101 -12.61 0.07 -8.79
C ARG A 101 -14.01 0.40 -9.28
N GLU A 102 -14.27 0.30 -10.58
CA GLU A 102 -15.58 0.50 -11.19
C GLU A 102 -16.63 -0.53 -10.73
N GLN A 103 -16.19 -1.73 -10.35
CA GLN A 103 -17.04 -2.74 -9.70
C GLN A 103 -17.36 -2.41 -8.23
N GLY A 104 -16.87 -1.28 -7.72
CA GLY A 104 -17.02 -0.84 -6.33
C GLY A 104 -16.06 -1.52 -5.36
N CYS A 105 -15.03 -2.23 -5.84
CA CYS A 105 -14.02 -2.81 -4.95
C CYS A 105 -13.03 -1.73 -4.49
N ASN A 106 -12.64 -1.72 -3.22
CA ASN A 106 -11.55 -0.86 -2.72
C ASN A 106 -10.46 -1.70 -2.03
N PRO A 107 -9.16 -1.55 -2.38
CA PRO A 107 -8.07 -2.27 -1.72
C PRO A 107 -8.02 -2.15 -0.19
N ALA A 108 -8.46 -1.03 0.39
CA ALA A 108 -8.54 -0.82 1.83
C ALA A 108 -9.50 -1.79 2.53
N TYR A 109 -10.52 -2.29 1.82
CA TYR A 109 -11.53 -3.19 2.37
C TYR A 109 -11.47 -4.61 1.78
N GLU A 110 -11.08 -4.70 0.51
CA GLU A 110 -11.21 -5.90 -0.34
C GLU A 110 -9.88 -6.24 -1.01
N PHE A 111 -8.77 -6.12 -0.26
CA PHE A 111 -7.41 -6.37 -0.75
C PHE A 111 -7.26 -7.68 -1.55
N ASP A 112 -7.97 -8.75 -1.13
CA ASP A 112 -7.93 -10.05 -1.82
C ASP A 112 -8.44 -9.99 -3.26
N ARG A 113 -9.31 -9.04 -3.62
CA ARG A 113 -9.78 -8.82 -5.01
C ARG A 113 -8.68 -8.29 -5.92
N PHE A 114 -7.64 -7.69 -5.35
CA PHE A 114 -6.49 -7.12 -6.07
C PHE A 114 -5.25 -8.03 -6.03
N ARG A 115 -5.37 -9.24 -5.47
CA ARG A 115 -4.24 -10.14 -5.23
C ARG A 115 -3.44 -10.45 -6.49
N ASP A 116 -4.13 -10.73 -7.59
CA ASP A 116 -3.47 -11.13 -8.85
C ASP A 116 -2.66 -9.98 -9.45
N LEU A 117 -3.14 -8.73 -9.33
CA LEU A 117 -2.43 -7.52 -9.74
C LEU A 117 -1.16 -7.29 -8.89
N LEU A 118 -1.26 -7.53 -7.58
CA LEU A 118 -0.21 -7.24 -6.61
C LEU A 118 0.76 -8.40 -6.39
N SER A 119 0.55 -9.52 -7.07
CA SER A 119 1.36 -10.72 -6.96
C SER A 119 2.76 -10.52 -7.57
N TYR A 120 3.69 -11.40 -7.19
CA TYR A 120 4.98 -11.50 -7.86
C TYR A 120 4.86 -12.50 -9.01
N GLY A 121 5.33 -12.12 -10.20
CA GLY A 121 5.26 -12.93 -11.42
C GLY A 121 6.53 -13.73 -11.70
N PHE A 122 7.63 -13.47 -10.98
CA PHE A 122 8.92 -14.12 -11.23
C PHE A 122 9.29 -15.12 -10.15
N ALA A 123 9.61 -16.35 -10.55
CA ALA A 123 10.19 -17.40 -9.72
C ALA A 123 11.41 -18.01 -10.45
N PHE A 124 12.44 -18.40 -9.70
CA PHE A 124 13.67 -18.98 -10.25
C PHE A 124 14.13 -20.19 -9.44
N GLY A 125 14.83 -21.14 -10.09
CA GLY A 125 15.36 -22.36 -9.48
C GLY A 125 14.73 -23.65 -10.02
N GLU A 126 15.25 -24.79 -9.57
CA GLU A 126 14.66 -26.10 -9.86
C GLU A 126 13.25 -26.17 -9.24
N ASN A 127 12.26 -26.58 -10.03
CA ASN A 127 10.82 -26.56 -9.69
C ASN A 127 10.20 -25.16 -9.50
N ALA A 128 10.73 -24.11 -10.14
CA ALA A 128 10.18 -22.75 -10.07
C ALA A 128 8.69 -22.68 -10.51
N GLU A 129 8.28 -23.53 -11.44
CA GLU A 129 6.90 -23.66 -11.93
C GLU A 129 5.92 -24.18 -10.86
N ALA A 130 6.41 -24.81 -9.79
CA ALA A 130 5.60 -25.29 -8.68
C ALA A 130 5.44 -24.23 -7.57
N VAL A 131 6.14 -23.10 -7.65
CA VAL A 131 6.10 -22.06 -6.62
C VAL A 131 4.73 -21.40 -6.60
N ARG A 132 4.10 -21.40 -5.42
CA ARG A 132 2.88 -20.65 -5.14
C ARG A 132 3.21 -19.51 -4.21
N GLY A 133 2.84 -18.28 -4.59
CA GLY A 133 3.01 -17.12 -3.73
C GLY A 133 2.33 -17.33 -2.38
N ARG A 134 3.04 -17.03 -1.28
CA ARG A 134 2.49 -17.06 0.08
C ARG A 134 2.38 -15.64 0.60
N LEU A 135 1.18 -15.25 1.02
CA LEU A 135 0.97 -14.03 1.80
C LEU A 135 1.20 -14.32 3.28
N ARG A 136 1.63 -13.31 4.03
CA ARG A 136 1.74 -13.41 5.48
C ARG A 136 0.35 -13.63 6.07
N GLU A 137 0.26 -14.50 7.07
CA GLU A 137 -0.98 -14.72 7.82
C GLU A 137 -1.29 -13.47 8.65
N LYS A 138 -2.55 -13.02 8.65
CA LYS A 138 -3.02 -11.90 9.48
C LYS A 138 -2.81 -12.27 10.95
N THR A 139 -2.10 -11.43 11.70
CA THR A 139 -1.89 -11.59 13.14
C THR A 139 -2.59 -10.47 13.91
N ASP A 140 -3.01 -10.74 15.15
CA ASP A 140 -3.71 -9.78 16.02
C ASP A 140 -2.86 -8.55 16.43
N THR A 141 -1.55 -8.60 16.24
CA THR A 141 -0.66 -7.45 16.47
C THR A 141 -0.65 -6.51 15.28
N MET A 142 -0.80 -5.20 15.52
CA MET A 142 -0.55 -4.16 14.52
C MET A 142 0.75 -4.44 13.79
N GLU A 143 0.66 -4.58 12.47
CA GLU A 143 1.82 -4.88 11.64
C GLU A 143 2.85 -3.76 11.75
N THR A 144 4.14 -4.13 11.68
CA THR A 144 5.27 -3.18 11.78
C THR A 144 5.10 -1.99 10.84
N VAL A 145 4.56 -2.23 9.64
CA VAL A 145 4.28 -1.21 8.63
C VAL A 145 3.19 -0.25 9.09
N THR A 146 2.06 -0.77 9.61
CA THR A 146 0.93 0.04 10.07
C THR A 146 1.34 1.01 11.17
N ARG A 147 2.24 0.60 12.08
CA ARG A 147 2.75 1.46 13.17
C ARG A 147 3.57 2.65 12.69
N VAL A 148 4.22 2.54 11.54
CA VAL A 148 5.01 3.63 10.95
C VAL A 148 4.11 4.55 10.14
N LEU A 149 3.16 3.98 9.39
CA LEU A 149 2.33 4.73 8.45
C LEU A 149 1.18 5.49 9.11
N PHE A 150 0.55 4.91 10.12
CA PHE A 150 -0.72 5.39 10.67
C PHE A 150 -0.63 5.79 12.14
N GLN A 151 -1.47 6.75 12.53
CA GLN A 151 -1.73 6.98 13.94
C GLN A 151 -2.42 5.75 14.57
N PRO A 152 -2.26 5.53 15.88
CA PRO A 152 -2.94 4.43 16.56
C PRO A 152 -4.46 4.52 16.41
N GLY A 153 -5.07 3.51 15.78
CA GLY A 153 -6.52 3.42 15.58
C GLY A 153 -7.00 3.82 14.18
N ASP A 154 -6.15 4.44 13.35
CA ASP A 154 -6.54 4.87 12.00
C ASP A 154 -6.57 3.72 10.98
N TRP A 155 -6.07 2.54 11.37
CA TRP A 155 -6.09 1.33 10.54
C TRP A 155 -6.63 0.13 11.33
N PRO A 156 -7.51 -0.70 10.75
CA PRO A 156 -8.07 -0.58 9.39
C PRO A 156 -9.01 0.62 9.25
N VAL A 157 -9.08 1.19 8.04
CA VAL A 157 -9.99 2.31 7.75
C VAL A 157 -11.44 1.87 8.03
N PRO A 158 -12.24 2.66 8.76
CA PRO A 158 -13.65 2.35 8.98
C PRO A 158 -14.41 2.33 7.66
N ARG A 159 -15.26 1.31 7.44
CA ARG A 159 -16.27 1.39 6.38
C ARG A 159 -17.34 2.36 6.85
N SER A 160 -17.60 3.40 6.07
CA SER A 160 -18.82 4.19 6.23
C SER A 160 -20.01 3.24 6.15
N ALA A 161 -20.89 3.28 7.16
CA ALA A 161 -22.16 2.58 7.05
C ALA A 161 -22.84 3.17 5.81
N ARG A 162 -23.11 2.35 4.78
CA ARG A 162 -23.97 2.80 3.67
C ARG A 162 -25.15 3.50 4.31
N ARG A 163 -25.37 4.77 3.99
CA ARG A 163 -26.65 5.41 4.20
C ARG A 163 -27.67 4.54 3.49
N THR A 164 -28.38 3.71 4.24
CA THR A 164 -29.60 3.07 3.76
C THR A 164 -30.67 4.16 3.74
N ASP A 165 -30.55 5.07 2.78
CA ASP A 165 -31.61 6.00 2.43
C ASP A 165 -32.25 5.45 1.16
N ASP A 166 -33.15 4.48 1.36
CA ASP A 166 -34.23 4.13 0.45
C ASP A 166 -35.32 3.41 1.28
N ALA A 167 -36.22 4.23 1.85
CA ALA A 167 -37.55 3.85 2.30
C ALA A 167 -38.52 5.01 2.05
#